data_AF-A0A150IW28-F1
#
_entry.id   AF-A0A150IW28-F1
#
_cell.length_a   1.000
_cell.length_b   1.000
_cell.length_c   1.000
_cell.angle_alpha   90.00
_cell.angle_beta   90.00
_cell.angle_gamma   90.00
#
_symmetry.space_group_name_H-M   'P 1'
#
loop_
_entity.id
_entity.type
_entity.pdbx_description
1 polymer ?
#
loop_
_entity_poly.entity_id
_entity_poly.type
_entity_poly.pdbx_seq_one_letter_code
_entity_poly.pdbx_strand_id
1 'polypeptide(L)'
;MDKKSLLQDSQEMGISSKGKKEYEKFLTGGKLTMKQSIIAFCYDCAGFYSNGKEDCEVDTCPLYPFMPYNKSKKDKSDLVTIKGFLKTNISAADMEKLRLEQSEIEKDSG
;
A
#
# COMPACT_ATOMS: atom_id res chain seq x y z
N MET A 1 -26.59 -13.33 7.55
CA MET A 1 -25.77 -14.24 6.72
C MET A 1 -24.90 -15.07 7.64
N ASP A 2 -24.83 -16.37 7.41
CA ASP A 2 -23.97 -17.28 8.18
C ASP A 2 -22.58 -17.40 7.52
N LYS A 3 -21.58 -17.88 8.26
CA LYS A 3 -20.21 -17.99 7.75
C LYS A 3 -20.08 -18.98 6.58
N LYS A 4 -20.97 -19.97 6.50
CA LYS A 4 -20.91 -21.00 5.46
C LYS A 4 -21.41 -20.42 4.14
N SER A 5 -22.46 -19.59 4.15
CA SER A 5 -22.93 -18.88 2.97
C SER A 5 -21.84 -17.94 2.42
N LEU A 6 -21.19 -17.15 3.28
CA LEU A 6 -20.11 -16.24 2.87
C LEU A 6 -18.90 -16.97 2.25
N LEU A 7 -18.60 -18.19 2.75
CA LEU A 7 -17.53 -19.00 2.21
C LEU A 7 -17.86 -19.49 0.80
N GLN A 8 -19.11 -19.90 0.58
CA GLN A 8 -19.59 -20.30 -0.73
C GLN A 8 -19.58 -19.12 -1.72
N ASP A 9 -20.07 -17.95 -1.30
CA ASP A 9 -20.07 -16.73 -2.12
C ASP A 9 -18.65 -16.34 -2.57
N SER A 10 -17.68 -16.38 -1.64
CA SER A 10 -16.26 -16.16 -1.93
C SER A 10 -15.68 -17.17 -2.94
N GLN A 11 -16.17 -18.41 -2.91
CA GLN A 11 -15.71 -19.46 -3.81
C GLN A 11 -16.30 -19.33 -5.21
N GLU A 12 -17.58 -18.96 -5.31
CA GLU A 12 -18.32 -18.87 -6.57
C GLU A 12 -18.07 -17.56 -7.33
N MET A 13 -18.15 -16.43 -6.63
CA MET A 13 -18.02 -15.09 -7.24
C MET A 13 -16.59 -14.56 -7.20
N GLY A 14 -15.80 -15.04 -6.25
CA GLY A 14 -14.53 -14.44 -5.92
C GLY A 14 -13.40 -14.81 -6.87
N ILE A 15 -12.79 -13.80 -7.50
CA ILE A 15 -11.59 -13.99 -8.32
C ILE A 15 -10.35 -14.25 -7.44
N SER A 16 -9.34 -14.91 -8.02
CA SER A 16 -8.05 -15.13 -7.37
C SER A 16 -7.32 -13.79 -7.12
N SER A 17 -7.51 -13.20 -5.95
CA SER A 17 -7.06 -11.86 -5.56
C SER A 17 -6.47 -11.84 -4.15
N LYS A 18 -5.86 -10.72 -3.75
CA LYS A 18 -5.31 -10.52 -2.41
C LYS A 18 -6.47 -10.54 -1.40
N GLY A 19 -6.34 -11.33 -0.33
CA GLY A 19 -7.33 -11.38 0.75
C GLY A 19 -8.27 -12.58 0.68
N LYS A 20 -8.44 -13.23 -0.47
CA LYS A 20 -9.33 -14.41 -0.61
C LYS A 20 -8.96 -15.51 0.38
N LYS A 21 -7.70 -15.94 0.38
CA LYS A 21 -7.22 -17.01 1.27
C LYS A 21 -7.32 -16.63 2.74
N GLU A 22 -7.02 -15.37 3.07
CA GLU A 22 -7.14 -14.85 4.43
C GLU A 22 -8.61 -14.83 4.89
N TYR A 23 -9.52 -14.43 4.02
CA TYR A 23 -10.96 -14.41 4.30
C TYR A 23 -11.52 -15.81 4.49
N GLU A 24 -11.22 -16.75 3.58
CA GLU A 24 -11.60 -18.16 3.71
C GLU A 24 -11.03 -18.79 4.99
N LYS A 25 -9.76 -18.48 5.33
CA LYS A 25 -9.13 -18.90 6.57
C LYS A 25 -9.87 -18.36 7.81
N PHE A 26 -10.31 -17.10 7.79
CA PHE A 26 -11.11 -16.53 8.88
C PHE A 26 -12.48 -17.21 9.01
N LEU A 27 -13.16 -17.46 7.90
CA LEU A 27 -14.47 -18.11 7.89
C LEU A 27 -14.41 -19.55 8.43
N THR A 28 -13.29 -20.24 8.17
CA THR A 28 -13.00 -21.57 8.71
C THR A 28 -12.46 -21.57 10.15
N GLY A 29 -12.37 -20.41 10.80
CA GLY A 29 -11.96 -20.28 12.21
C GLY A 29 -10.46 -20.14 12.44
N GLY A 30 -9.67 -19.99 11.39
CA GLY A 30 -8.24 -19.73 11.46
C GLY A 30 -7.93 -18.32 11.98
N LYS A 31 -6.79 -18.19 12.68
CA LYS A 31 -6.29 -16.90 13.16
C LYS A 31 -5.60 -16.12 12.04
N LEU A 32 -5.86 -14.82 12.00
CA LEU A 32 -5.22 -13.86 11.08
C LEU A 32 -4.33 -12.90 11.86
N THR A 33 -3.23 -12.48 11.23
CA THR A 33 -2.49 -11.29 11.69
C THR A 33 -3.25 -10.02 11.34
N MET A 34 -2.91 -8.89 11.97
CA MET A 34 -3.54 -7.60 11.67
C MET A 34 -3.55 -7.27 10.17
N LYS A 35 -2.41 -7.47 9.49
CA LYS A 35 -2.30 -7.24 8.05
C LYS A 35 -3.21 -8.18 7.26
N GLN A 36 -3.27 -9.46 7.62
CA GLN A 36 -4.14 -10.44 6.97
C GLN A 36 -5.62 -10.08 7.15
N SER A 37 -6.02 -9.64 8.35
CA SER A 37 -7.39 -9.20 8.63
C SER A 37 -7.79 -8.01 7.77
N ILE A 38 -6.91 -7.01 7.60
CA ILE A 38 -7.19 -5.85 6.75
C ILE A 38 -7.39 -6.28 5.29
N ILE A 39 -6.52 -7.14 4.76
CA ILE A 39 -6.62 -7.58 3.36
C ILE A 39 -7.87 -8.45 3.14
N ALA A 40 -8.19 -9.34 4.09
CA ALA A 40 -9.42 -10.14 4.08
C ALA A 40 -10.68 -9.25 4.13
N PHE A 41 -10.65 -8.20 4.95
CA PHE A 41 -11.74 -7.22 5.01
C PHE A 41 -11.91 -6.47 3.69
N CYS A 42 -10.83 -6.00 3.06
CA CYS A 42 -10.92 -5.36 1.76
C CYS A 42 -11.47 -6.30 0.68
N TYR A 43 -11.17 -7.60 0.76
CA TYR A 43 -11.72 -8.60 -0.15
C TYR A 43 -13.24 -8.72 -0.02
N ASP A 44 -13.75 -8.80 1.21
CA ASP A 44 -15.19 -8.83 1.49
C ASP A 44 -15.88 -7.51 1.10
N CYS A 45 -15.32 -6.38 1.54
CA CYS A 45 -15.84 -5.04 1.31
C CYS A 45 -15.95 -4.69 -0.19
N ALA A 46 -15.02 -5.17 -1.01
CA ALA A 46 -15.02 -4.94 -2.46
C ALA A 46 -15.84 -6.00 -3.24
N GLY A 47 -16.73 -6.75 -2.57
CA GLY A 47 -17.56 -7.76 -3.21
C GLY A 47 -16.73 -8.88 -3.85
N PHE A 48 -15.74 -9.38 -3.12
CA PHE A 48 -14.82 -10.44 -3.58
C PHE A 48 -13.99 -10.06 -4.81
N TYR A 49 -13.90 -8.76 -5.11
CA TYR A 49 -13.33 -8.20 -6.33
C TYR A 49 -13.93 -8.81 -7.61
N SER A 50 -15.22 -9.19 -7.60
CA SER A 50 -15.91 -9.78 -8.75
C SER A 50 -15.80 -8.91 -10.01
N ASN A 51 -15.71 -7.59 -9.82
CA ASN A 51 -15.63 -6.61 -10.90
C ASN A 51 -14.19 -6.31 -11.36
N GLY A 52 -13.17 -6.72 -10.60
CA GLY A 52 -11.77 -6.46 -10.92
C GLY A 52 -10.88 -6.19 -9.70
N LYS A 53 -9.56 -6.34 -9.89
CA LYS A 53 -8.53 -6.07 -8.87
C LYS A 53 -8.10 -4.60 -8.90
N GLU A 54 -9.06 -3.71 -8.72
CA GLU A 54 -8.84 -2.27 -8.86
C GLU A 54 -8.88 -1.53 -7.52
N ASP A 55 -8.40 -0.29 -7.57
CA ASP A 55 -8.46 0.64 -6.44
C ASP A 55 -9.91 1.06 -6.20
N CYS A 56 -10.36 1.05 -4.94
CA CYS A 56 -11.73 1.45 -4.61
C CYS A 56 -11.90 2.97 -4.56
N GLU A 57 -10.79 3.72 -4.47
CA GLU A 57 -10.75 5.20 -4.51
C GLU A 57 -11.60 5.91 -3.42
N VAL A 58 -11.95 5.19 -2.34
CA VAL A 58 -12.72 5.72 -1.20
C VAL A 58 -11.79 6.34 -0.16
N ASP A 59 -11.42 7.61 -0.33
CA ASP A 59 -10.51 8.36 0.56
C ASP A 59 -11.02 8.53 2.00
N THR A 60 -12.35 8.53 2.20
CA THR A 60 -13.00 8.55 3.51
C THR A 60 -12.91 7.23 4.27
N CYS A 61 -12.51 6.14 3.60
CA CYS A 61 -12.35 4.85 4.25
C CYS A 61 -11.06 4.84 5.11
N PRO A 62 -11.16 4.54 6.42
CA PRO A 62 -9.99 4.53 7.31
C PRO A 62 -8.97 3.44 6.94
N LEU A 63 -9.38 2.43 6.17
CA LEU A 63 -8.50 1.36 5.67
C LEU A 63 -7.95 1.64 4.27
N TYR A 64 -8.36 2.73 3.61
CA TYR A 64 -7.90 3.08 2.27
C TYR A 64 -6.36 3.14 2.15
N PRO A 65 -5.60 3.72 3.11
CA PRO A 65 -4.14 3.72 3.05
C PRO A 65 -3.53 2.31 3.06
N PHE A 66 -4.27 1.31 3.57
CA PHE A 66 -3.83 -0.08 3.65
C PHE A 66 -4.39 -0.96 2.52
N MET A 67 -5.30 -0.43 1.69
CA MET A 67 -5.98 -1.15 0.60
C MET A 67 -4.98 -1.83 -0.36
N PRO A 68 -5.17 -3.11 -0.74
CA PRO A 68 -4.11 -3.91 -1.38
C PRO A 68 -3.70 -3.51 -2.80
N TYR A 69 -4.55 -2.76 -3.49
CA TYR A 69 -4.41 -2.28 -4.87
C TYR A 69 -4.46 -0.74 -4.96
N ASN A 70 -4.26 -0.04 -3.84
CA ASN A 70 -4.25 1.43 -3.78
C ASN A 70 -3.16 1.99 -4.71
N LYS A 71 -3.57 2.76 -5.72
CA LYS A 71 -2.68 3.35 -6.75
C LYS A 71 -1.78 4.45 -6.19
N SER A 72 -2.18 5.09 -5.10
CA SER A 72 -1.39 6.13 -4.43
C SER A 72 -0.23 5.57 -3.59
N LYS A 73 -0.13 4.25 -3.42
CA LYS A 73 1.03 3.62 -2.78
C LYS A 73 2.22 3.71 -3.72
N LYS A 74 3.18 4.59 -3.39
CA LYS A 74 4.49 4.62 -4.04
C LYS A 74 5.15 3.26 -3.86
N ASP A 75 5.53 2.62 -4.95
CA ASP A 75 6.27 1.38 -4.85
C ASP A 75 7.64 1.68 -4.24
N LYS A 76 8.10 0.77 -3.39
CA LYS A 76 9.44 0.92 -2.78
C LYS A 76 10.54 0.95 -3.84
N SER A 77 10.30 0.38 -5.02
CA SER A 77 11.20 0.48 -6.18
C SER A 77 11.44 1.93 -6.58
N ASP A 78 10.43 2.80 -6.54
CA ASP A 78 10.56 4.20 -6.94
C ASP A 78 11.50 4.94 -5.98
N LEU A 79 11.40 4.64 -4.69
CA LEU A 79 12.29 5.17 -3.65
C LEU A 79 13.72 4.61 -3.75
N VAL A 80 13.87 3.35 -4.15
CA VAL A 80 15.19 2.72 -4.36
C VAL A 80 15.89 3.35 -5.56
N THR A 81 15.18 3.60 -6.66
CA THR A 81 15.71 4.26 -7.86
C THR A 81 16.16 5.68 -7.57
N ILE A 82 15.35 6.48 -6.85
CA ILE A 82 15.73 7.84 -6.46
C ILE A 82 16.95 7.84 -5.54
N LYS A 83 16.99 6.96 -4.53
CA LYS A 83 18.14 6.85 -3.62
C LYS A 83 19.41 6.37 -4.34
N GLY A 84 19.29 5.48 -5.31
CA GLY A 84 20.39 5.05 -6.17
C GLY A 84 20.92 6.21 -7.02
N PHE A 85 20.02 6.92 -7.70
CA PHE A 85 20.33 8.07 -8.56
C PHE A 85 21.00 9.21 -7.79
N LEU A 86 20.48 9.56 -6.60
CA LEU A 86 21.07 10.60 -5.75
C LEU A 86 22.47 10.20 -5.26
N LYS A 87 22.69 8.91 -4.95
CA LYS A 87 24.02 8.41 -4.54
C LYS A 87 25.04 8.39 -5.67
N THR A 88 24.61 8.20 -6.91
CA THR A 88 25.53 8.14 -8.07
C THR A 88 25.88 9.51 -8.63
N ASN A 89 24.98 10.50 -8.51
CA ASN A 89 25.12 11.78 -9.22
C ASN A 89 25.38 12.99 -8.32
N ILE A 90 25.41 12.82 -7.00
CA ILE A 90 25.79 13.89 -6.08
C ILE A 90 27.06 13.44 -5.37
N SER A 91 28.18 14.05 -5.73
CA SER A 91 29.45 13.79 -5.05
C SER A 91 29.47 14.46 -3.67
N ALA A 92 30.33 13.99 -2.77
CA ALA A 92 30.53 14.65 -1.49
C ALA A 92 30.97 16.12 -1.66
N ALA A 93 31.66 16.44 -2.76
CA ALA A 93 32.05 17.81 -3.09
C ALA A 93 30.86 18.70 -3.47
N ASP A 94 29.87 18.14 -4.19
CA ASP A 94 28.65 18.88 -4.56
C ASP A 94 27.80 19.22 -3.32
N MET A 95 27.76 18.30 -2.34
CA MET A 95 27.09 18.55 -1.06
C MET A 95 27.78 19.63 -0.22
N GLU A 96 29.11 19.65 -0.22
CA GLU A 96 29.88 20.67 0.50
C GLU A 96 29.71 22.05 -0.14
N LYS A 97 29.67 22.12 -1.48
CA LYS A 97 29.41 23.35 -2.21
C LYS A 97 28.02 23.93 -1.89
N LEU A 98 26.99 23.09 -1.88
CA LEU A 98 25.63 23.47 -1.46
C LEU A 98 25.58 24.00 -0.02
N ARG A 99 26.36 23.40 0.89
CA ARG A 99 26.42 23.82 2.30
C ARG A 99 27.08 25.20 2.45
N LEU A 100 28.10 25.48 1.66
CA LEU A 100 28.77 26.79 1.64
C LEU A 100 27.86 27.88 1.08
N GLU A 101 27.18 27.62 -0.05
CA GLU A 101 26.23 28.55 -0.68
C GLU A 101 25.06 28.91 0.28
N GLN A 102 24.54 27.95 1.04
CA GLN A 102 23.51 28.21 2.07
C GLN A 102 24.02 29.12 3.20
N SER A 103 25.28 28.97 3.60
CA SER A 103 25.90 29.78 4.65
C SER A 103 26.19 31.22 4.22
N GLU A 104 26.26 31.49 2.91
CA GLU A 104 26.43 32.83 2.33
C GLU A 104 25.07 33.54 2.25
N ILE A 105 24.01 32.84 1.84
CA ILE A 105 22.64 33.37 1.81
C ILE A 105 22.15 33.79 3.20
N GLU A 106 22.49 33.02 4.25
CA GLU A 106 22.15 33.37 5.64
C GLU A 106 22.89 34.62 6.17
N LYS A 107 24.02 35.00 5.57
CA LYS A 107 24.79 36.19 5.97
C LYS A 107 24.28 37.48 5.32
N ASP A 108 23.66 37.39 4.14
CA ASP A 108 23.11 38.54 3.41
C ASP A 108 21.66 38.90 3.83
N SER A 109 21.06 38.09 4.71
CA SER A 109 19.70 38.28 5.22
C SER A 109 19.64 39.07 6.54
N GLY A 110 20.76 39.63 7.01
CA GLY A 110 20.92 40.32 8.29
C GLY A 110 21.20 41.81 8.17
#